data_AF-A0A9W6PNV4-F1
#
_entry.id   AF-A0A9W6PNV4-F1
#
_cell.length_a   1.000
_cell.length_b   1.000
_cell.length_c   1.000
_cell.angle_alpha   90.00
_cell.angle_beta   90.00
_cell.angle_gamma   90.00
#
_symmetry.space_group_name_H-M   'P 1'
#
loop_
_entity.id
_entity.type
_entity.pdbx_description
1 polymer ?
#
loop_
_entity_poly.entity_id
_entity_poly.type
_entity_poly.pdbx_seq_one_letter_code
_entity_poly.pdbx_strand_id
1 'polypeptide(L)'
;MPIPSKLAAKPHEAVIAAAGDPNHQVPNRFNARTYQILLREGLAYMRPFTAGGRTYRYEELFGPPDIHLTAAGRAYAQQHGVDTPRRRIVVISDSTEKVDPGTNEAGRRNALPAGELYCGRYHRLLHAAADALTAERGLIYIVSDLHGFVEPNRMLLYYDVRLGDERSVSASTIRDQARRLALDDADVIVLGERAHIDLITAAVPHALAPLTNSVVGHRFQGRAVGEDDEPAKSWWEQAGQRFEEHREPPPATPRAGPNLDGDRIARTAAARAEDPHPRSPLRRPETAATPLQPPRPDLLSSTSNRTAASRSRPRPA
;
A
#
# COMPACT_ATOMS: atom_id res chain seq x y z
N MET A 1 -14.38 5.30 -16.47
CA MET A 1 -14.34 4.37 -17.63
C MET A 1 -15.41 3.32 -17.43
N PRO A 2 -16.07 2.82 -18.50
CA PRO A 2 -17.04 1.74 -18.38
C PRO A 2 -16.33 0.46 -17.90
N ILE A 3 -16.95 -0.26 -16.97
CA ILE A 3 -16.44 -1.56 -16.50
C ILE A 3 -16.65 -2.58 -17.63
N PRO A 4 -15.61 -3.31 -18.09
CA PRO A 4 -15.76 -4.30 -19.13
C PRO A 4 -16.67 -5.44 -18.67
N SER A 5 -17.58 -5.89 -19.52
CA SER A 5 -18.48 -7.01 -19.20
C SER A 5 -17.80 -8.38 -19.26
N LYS A 6 -16.62 -8.46 -19.89
CA LYS A 6 -15.87 -9.70 -20.03
C LYS A 6 -14.37 -9.44 -20.19
N LEU A 7 -13.56 -10.22 -19.48
CA LEU A 7 -12.11 -10.29 -19.67
C LEU A 7 -11.71 -11.64 -20.26
N ALA A 8 -10.47 -11.71 -20.77
CA ALA A 8 -9.82 -12.99 -21.03
C ALA A 8 -9.68 -13.80 -19.73
N ALA A 9 -9.56 -15.13 -19.85
CA ALA A 9 -9.59 -16.04 -18.70
C ALA A 9 -8.58 -15.71 -17.59
N LYS A 10 -7.33 -15.36 -17.95
CA LYS A 10 -6.27 -15.07 -16.97
C LYS A 10 -6.45 -13.73 -16.23
N PRO A 11 -6.73 -12.60 -16.91
CA PRO A 11 -7.11 -11.36 -16.22
C PRO A 11 -8.39 -11.51 -15.38
N HIS A 12 -9.39 -12.26 -15.84
CA HIS A 12 -10.57 -12.56 -15.04
C HIS A 12 -10.18 -13.30 -13.74
N GLU A 13 -9.44 -14.40 -13.85
CA GLU A 13 -8.95 -15.16 -12.70
C GLU A 13 -8.16 -14.28 -11.72
N ALA A 14 -7.34 -13.36 -12.22
CA ALA A 14 -6.55 -12.44 -11.40
C ALA A 14 -7.42 -11.48 -10.59
N VAL A 15 -8.49 -10.93 -11.19
CA VAL A 15 -9.41 -10.05 -10.46
C VAL A 15 -10.20 -10.83 -9.39
N ILE A 16 -10.70 -12.01 -9.73
CA ILE A 16 -11.42 -12.87 -8.78
C ILE A 16 -10.52 -13.28 -7.61
N ALA A 17 -9.27 -13.65 -7.89
CA ALA A 17 -8.32 -14.00 -6.83
C ALA A 17 -8.00 -12.80 -5.93
N ALA A 18 -7.80 -11.61 -6.51
CA ALA A 18 -7.53 -10.39 -5.75
C ALA A 18 -8.73 -9.94 -4.91
N ALA A 19 -9.96 -10.13 -5.38
CA ALA A 19 -11.16 -9.83 -4.61
C ALA A 19 -11.27 -10.67 -3.32
N GLY A 20 -10.70 -11.87 -3.33
CA GLY A 20 -10.59 -12.72 -2.15
C GLY A 20 -9.56 -12.24 -1.12
N ASP A 21 -8.68 -11.29 -1.45
CA ASP A 21 -7.61 -10.81 -0.58
C ASP A 21 -8.04 -9.55 0.20
N PRO A 22 -7.83 -9.45 1.53
CA PRO A 22 -8.21 -8.27 2.32
C PRO A 22 -7.54 -6.96 1.87
N ASN A 23 -6.35 -7.03 1.27
CA ASN A 23 -5.64 -5.89 0.69
C ASN A 23 -5.98 -5.69 -0.80
N HIS A 24 -6.86 -6.52 -1.35
CA HIS A 24 -7.16 -6.62 -2.77
C HIS A 24 -5.92 -6.78 -3.65
N GLN A 25 -4.87 -7.42 -3.13
CA GLN A 25 -3.62 -7.58 -3.87
C GLN A 25 -3.79 -8.65 -4.95
N VAL A 26 -3.33 -8.34 -6.16
CA VAL A 26 -3.28 -9.32 -7.25
C VAL A 26 -2.12 -10.28 -6.97
N PRO A 27 -2.38 -11.61 -6.91
CA PRO A 27 -1.33 -12.58 -6.60
C PRO A 27 -0.16 -12.52 -7.58
N ASN A 28 1.07 -12.65 -7.08
CA ASN A 28 2.30 -12.57 -7.88
C ASN A 28 2.51 -13.72 -8.91
N ARG A 29 1.59 -14.68 -8.98
CA ARG A 29 1.66 -15.85 -9.87
C ARG A 29 1.24 -15.57 -11.32
N PHE A 30 0.67 -14.39 -11.60
CA PHE A 30 0.27 -14.00 -12.96
C PHE A 30 1.43 -13.38 -13.74
N ASN A 31 1.36 -13.45 -15.06
CA ASN A 31 2.42 -12.91 -15.92
C ASN A 31 2.25 -11.40 -16.20
N ALA A 32 3.31 -10.75 -16.68
CA ALA A 32 3.33 -9.31 -16.97
C ALA A 32 2.20 -8.86 -17.90
N ARG A 33 1.83 -9.69 -18.89
CA ARG A 33 0.73 -9.39 -19.82
C ARG A 33 -0.62 -9.30 -19.11
N THR A 34 -0.85 -10.14 -18.10
CA THR A 34 -2.07 -10.11 -17.29
C THR A 34 -2.15 -8.79 -16.51
N TYR A 35 -1.06 -8.40 -15.83
CA TYR A 35 -0.98 -7.14 -15.10
C TYR A 35 -1.20 -5.92 -16.02
N GLN A 36 -0.57 -5.88 -17.18
CA GLN A 36 -0.75 -4.80 -18.15
C GLN A 36 -2.21 -4.66 -18.61
N ILE A 37 -2.93 -5.76 -18.82
CA ILE A 37 -4.36 -5.72 -19.14
C ILE A 37 -5.13 -5.09 -17.98
N LEU A 38 -4.93 -5.54 -16.74
CA LEU A 38 -5.66 -5.00 -15.58
C LEU A 38 -5.41 -3.50 -15.38
N LEU A 39 -4.16 -3.05 -15.54
CA LEU A 39 -3.79 -1.64 -15.47
C LEU A 39 -4.42 -0.83 -16.60
N ARG A 40 -4.38 -1.33 -17.84
CA ARG A 40 -4.95 -0.66 -19.02
C ARG A 40 -6.47 -0.53 -18.93
N GLU A 41 -7.16 -1.58 -18.47
CA GLU A 41 -8.61 -1.56 -18.28
C GLU A 41 -9.04 -0.76 -17.02
N GLY A 42 -8.08 -0.25 -16.23
CA GLY A 42 -8.34 0.50 -15.01
C GLY A 42 -8.94 -0.34 -13.88
N LEU A 43 -8.83 -1.67 -13.95
CA LEU A 43 -9.33 -2.61 -12.95
C LEU A 43 -8.37 -2.81 -11.79
N ALA A 44 -7.10 -2.50 -12.01
CA ALA A 44 -6.10 -2.51 -10.97
C ALA A 44 -5.22 -1.27 -11.10
N TYR A 45 -4.55 -0.92 -10.01
CA TYR A 45 -3.51 0.09 -9.99
C TYR A 45 -2.25 -0.52 -9.38
N MET A 46 -1.11 0.06 -9.73
CA MET A 46 0.16 -0.31 -9.13
C MET A 46 0.46 0.64 -7.97
N ARG A 47 0.75 0.10 -6.80
CA ARG A 47 1.21 0.90 -5.68
C ARG A 47 2.62 1.42 -5.99
N PRO A 48 2.87 2.73 -5.83
CA PRO A 48 4.22 3.27 -6.02
C PRO A 48 5.21 2.61 -5.04
N PHE A 49 6.23 1.95 -5.57
CA PHE A 49 7.34 1.47 -4.75
C PHE A 49 8.31 2.61 -4.48
N THR A 50 8.63 2.88 -3.22
CA THR A 50 9.59 3.92 -2.84
C THR A 50 10.70 3.31 -1.99
N ALA A 51 11.94 3.46 -2.42
CA ALA A 51 13.13 3.06 -1.65
C ALA A 51 14.17 4.19 -1.71
N GLY A 52 14.81 4.50 -0.58
CA GLY A 52 15.83 5.54 -0.50
C GLY A 52 15.37 6.94 -0.94
N GLY A 53 14.08 7.26 -0.80
CA GLY A 53 13.51 8.55 -1.23
C GLY A 53 13.21 8.67 -2.73
N ARG A 54 13.43 7.61 -3.53
CA ARG A 54 13.07 7.56 -4.95
C ARG A 54 11.84 6.66 -5.17
N THR A 55 10.89 7.13 -5.97
CA THR A 55 9.78 6.32 -6.48
C THR A 55 10.20 5.60 -7.76
N TYR A 56 9.97 4.29 -7.81
CA TYR A 56 10.37 3.43 -8.92
C TYR A 56 9.17 3.14 -9.83
N ARG A 57 9.42 3.09 -11.14
CA ARG A 57 8.46 2.59 -12.12
C ARG A 57 8.49 1.07 -12.17
N TYR A 58 7.40 0.47 -12.66
CA TYR A 58 7.28 -0.97 -12.81
C TYR A 58 8.48 -1.61 -13.49
N GLU A 59 8.93 -1.01 -14.59
CA GLU A 59 10.02 -1.54 -15.41
C GLU A 59 11.37 -1.51 -14.68
N GLU A 60 11.48 -0.73 -13.60
CA GLU A 60 12.68 -0.60 -12.78
C GLU A 60 12.68 -1.56 -11.57
N LEU A 61 11.59 -2.29 -11.33
CA LEU A 61 11.46 -3.19 -10.19
C LEU A 61 12.04 -4.57 -10.50
N PHE A 62 12.96 -5.02 -9.63
CA PHE A 62 13.52 -6.37 -9.65
C PHE A 62 12.62 -7.40 -8.93
N GLY A 63 11.36 -7.06 -8.65
CA GLY A 63 10.41 -7.90 -7.91
C GLY A 63 9.01 -7.91 -8.54
N PRO A 64 8.11 -8.79 -8.09
CA PRO A 64 6.74 -8.81 -8.58
C PRO A 64 6.05 -7.48 -8.26
N PRO A 65 5.20 -6.98 -9.17
CA PRO A 65 4.57 -5.69 -8.97
C PRO A 65 3.54 -5.73 -7.83
N ASP A 66 3.52 -4.69 -7.01
CA ASP A 66 2.52 -4.51 -5.96
C ASP A 66 1.24 -3.92 -6.59
N ILE A 67 0.34 -4.79 -7.04
CA ILE A 67 -0.86 -4.43 -7.80
C ILE A 67 -2.09 -4.70 -6.96
N HIS A 68 -3.01 -3.75 -6.92
CA HIS A 68 -4.25 -3.84 -6.14
C HIS A 68 -5.47 -3.49 -6.99
N LEU A 69 -6.63 -4.06 -6.65
CA LEU A 69 -7.88 -3.71 -7.33
C LEU A 69 -8.28 -2.26 -7.07
N THR A 70 -8.72 -1.58 -8.13
CA THR A 70 -9.44 -0.30 -8.03
C THR A 70 -10.89 -0.54 -7.66
N ALA A 71 -11.64 0.54 -7.41
CA ALA A 71 -13.11 0.46 -7.32
C ALA A 71 -13.76 -0.21 -8.55
N ALA A 72 -13.24 0.02 -9.75
CA ALA A 72 -13.73 -0.64 -10.97
C ALA A 72 -13.40 -2.15 -10.99
N GLY A 73 -12.22 -2.55 -10.52
CA GLY A 73 -11.86 -3.96 -10.33
C GLY A 73 -12.77 -4.69 -9.34
N ARG A 74 -13.09 -4.04 -8.22
CA ARG A 74 -14.04 -4.59 -7.24
C ARG A 74 -15.45 -4.70 -7.81
N ALA A 75 -15.92 -3.67 -8.49
CA ALA A 75 -17.22 -3.70 -9.15
C ALA A 75 -17.29 -4.78 -10.25
N TYR A 76 -16.20 -5.01 -10.98
CA TYR A 76 -16.09 -6.12 -11.92
C TYR A 76 -16.22 -7.48 -11.19
N ALA A 77 -15.49 -7.68 -10.08
CA ALA A 77 -15.60 -8.92 -9.30
C ALA A 77 -17.04 -9.16 -8.78
N GLN A 78 -17.70 -8.10 -8.30
CA GLN A 78 -19.10 -8.14 -7.86
C GLN A 78 -20.07 -8.52 -8.99
N GLN A 79 -19.91 -7.97 -10.20
CA GLN A 79 -20.70 -8.35 -11.38
C GLN A 79 -20.54 -9.84 -11.73
N HIS A 80 -19.44 -10.46 -11.31
CA HIS A 80 -19.14 -11.87 -11.50
C HIS A 80 -19.39 -12.72 -10.25
N GLY A 81 -20.18 -12.22 -9.29
CA GLY A 81 -20.69 -12.99 -8.16
C GLY A 81 -19.72 -13.14 -6.99
N VAL A 82 -18.66 -12.32 -6.93
CA VAL A 82 -17.72 -12.33 -5.80
C VAL A 82 -17.98 -11.13 -4.90
N ASP A 83 -18.34 -11.40 -3.65
CA ASP A 83 -18.43 -10.35 -2.64
C ASP A 83 -17.05 -9.73 -2.42
N THR A 84 -16.96 -8.45 -2.75
CA THR A 84 -15.71 -7.69 -2.76
C THR A 84 -15.97 -6.35 -2.09
N PRO A 85 -16.11 -6.33 -0.76
CA PRO A 85 -16.36 -5.09 -0.04
C PRO A 85 -15.17 -4.12 -0.21
N ARG A 86 -15.37 -2.86 0.20
CA ARG A 86 -14.24 -1.93 0.35
C ARG A 86 -13.29 -2.47 1.43
N ARG A 87 -12.01 -2.08 1.36
CA ARG A 87 -11.03 -2.50 2.35
C ARG A 87 -11.39 -1.90 3.71
N ARG A 88 -11.27 -2.71 4.75
CA ARG A 88 -11.41 -2.28 6.15
C ARG A 88 -10.02 -2.14 6.75
N ILE A 89 -9.71 -0.94 7.22
CA ILE A 89 -8.38 -0.61 7.76
C ILE A 89 -8.54 -0.01 9.15
N VAL A 90 -7.83 -0.56 10.11
CA VAL A 90 -7.70 0.01 11.44
C VAL A 90 -6.30 0.60 11.59
N VAL A 91 -6.24 1.87 11.98
CA VAL A 91 -4.99 2.53 12.34
C VAL A 91 -4.94 2.68 13.85
N ILE A 92 -3.84 2.24 14.47
CA ILE A 92 -3.61 2.41 15.91
C ILE A 92 -2.42 3.33 16.16
N SER A 93 -2.46 4.14 17.22
CA SER A 93 -1.28 4.88 17.69
C SER A 93 -0.16 3.95 18.12
N ASP A 94 1.08 4.39 17.94
CA ASP A 94 2.25 3.76 18.55
C ASP A 94 2.25 3.91 20.10
N SER A 95 3.38 3.61 20.72
CA SER A 95 3.58 3.72 22.16
C SER A 95 4.84 4.52 22.45
N THR A 96 4.78 5.36 23.48
CA THR A 96 5.98 5.98 24.07
C THR A 96 6.90 4.93 24.70
N GLU A 97 6.34 3.89 25.32
CA GLU A 97 7.07 2.72 25.81
C GLU A 97 7.44 1.78 24.66
N LYS A 98 8.74 1.51 24.49
CA LYS A 98 9.30 0.64 23.45
C LYS A 98 10.30 -0.34 24.07
N VAL A 99 10.33 -1.58 23.59
CA VAL A 99 11.34 -2.57 23.97
C VAL A 99 12.65 -2.25 23.28
N ASP A 100 13.76 -2.16 24.02
CA ASP A 100 15.10 -2.18 23.42
C ASP A 100 15.56 -3.64 23.28
N PRO A 101 15.63 -4.21 22.06
CA PRO A 101 16.09 -5.58 21.85
C PRO A 101 17.61 -5.72 21.96
N GLY A 102 18.32 -4.64 22.30
CA GLY A 102 19.76 -4.62 22.42
C GLY A 102 20.47 -4.81 21.08
N THR A 103 21.63 -5.46 21.15
CA THR A 103 22.56 -5.60 20.04
C THR A 103 22.92 -7.07 19.86
N ASN A 104 23.11 -7.53 18.63
CA ASN A 104 23.59 -8.89 18.36
C ASN A 104 25.10 -9.04 18.62
N GLU A 105 25.62 -10.27 18.52
CA GLU A 105 27.04 -10.60 18.73
C GLU A 105 28.00 -9.77 17.86
N ALA A 106 27.53 -9.30 16.70
CA ALA A 106 28.29 -8.49 15.76
C ALA A 106 28.24 -6.97 16.07
N GLY A 107 27.68 -6.55 17.20
CA GLY A 107 27.59 -5.14 17.58
C GLY A 107 26.52 -4.35 16.80
N ARG A 108 25.60 -5.02 16.09
CA ARG A 108 24.51 -4.36 15.34
C ARG A 108 23.21 -4.36 16.15
N ARG A 109 22.50 -3.23 16.15
CA ARG A 109 21.20 -3.11 16.83
C ARG A 109 20.21 -4.15 16.27
N ASN A 110 19.51 -4.82 17.17
CA ASN A 110 18.43 -5.73 16.81
C ASN A 110 17.20 -4.93 16.38
N ALA A 111 16.45 -5.48 15.43
CA ALA A 111 15.15 -4.98 15.04
C ALA A 111 14.07 -5.90 15.59
N LEU A 112 12.90 -5.35 15.90
CA LEU A 112 11.70 -6.10 16.27
C LEU A 112 10.55 -5.75 15.32
N PRO A 113 9.58 -6.65 15.10
CA PRO A 113 8.31 -6.30 14.49
C PRO A 113 7.69 -5.10 15.23
N ALA A 114 7.09 -4.16 14.51
CA ALA A 114 6.48 -2.97 15.10
C ALA A 114 5.47 -3.29 16.21
N GLY A 115 4.64 -4.33 16.02
CA GLY A 115 3.67 -4.78 17.01
C GLY A 115 4.28 -5.38 18.28
N GLU A 116 5.55 -5.81 18.24
CA GLU A 116 6.30 -6.28 19.40
C GLU A 116 7.16 -5.17 20.02
N LEU A 117 7.63 -4.22 19.20
CA LEU A 117 8.45 -3.10 19.64
C LEU A 117 7.67 -2.19 20.61
N TYR A 118 6.42 -1.86 20.28
CA TYR A 118 5.58 -1.00 21.12
C TYR A 118 4.94 -1.81 22.25
N CYS A 119 5.40 -1.60 23.48
CA CYS A 119 5.03 -2.46 24.60
C CYS A 119 4.10 -1.81 25.63
N GLY A 120 3.76 -0.53 25.48
CA GLY A 120 2.91 0.19 26.41
C GLY A 120 1.52 -0.42 26.56
N ARG A 121 0.97 -0.38 27.77
CA ARG A 121 -0.33 -1.00 28.09
C ARG A 121 -1.46 -0.48 27.20
N TYR A 122 -1.48 0.83 26.93
CA TYR A 122 -2.50 1.44 26.08
C TYR A 122 -2.42 0.90 24.64
N HIS A 123 -1.22 0.89 24.05
CA HIS A 123 -1.00 0.32 22.72
C HIS A 123 -1.46 -1.13 22.61
N ARG A 124 -1.14 -1.99 23.59
CA ARG A 124 -1.60 -3.38 23.59
C ARG A 124 -3.13 -3.51 23.56
N LEU A 125 -3.84 -2.63 24.26
CA LEU A 125 -5.31 -2.59 24.23
C LEU A 125 -5.85 -2.13 22.87
N LEU A 126 -5.20 -1.14 22.24
CA LEU A 126 -5.55 -0.70 20.88
C LEU A 126 -5.30 -1.81 19.87
N HIS A 127 -4.18 -2.52 19.99
CA HIS A 127 -3.83 -3.63 19.11
C HIS A 127 -4.84 -4.77 19.23
N ALA A 128 -5.20 -5.17 20.46
CA ALA A 128 -6.23 -6.18 20.68
C ALA A 128 -7.60 -5.76 20.10
N ALA A 129 -7.97 -4.48 20.21
CA ALA A 129 -9.19 -3.96 19.58
C ALA A 129 -9.11 -4.00 18.05
N ALA A 130 -7.95 -3.64 17.47
CA ALA A 130 -7.72 -3.69 16.04
C ALA A 130 -7.77 -5.13 15.50
N ASP A 131 -7.18 -6.09 16.22
CA ASP A 131 -7.27 -7.51 15.90
C ASP A 131 -8.73 -7.97 15.88
N ALA A 132 -9.53 -7.62 16.89
CA ALA A 132 -10.96 -7.95 16.93
C ALA A 132 -11.74 -7.31 15.77
N LEU A 133 -11.50 -6.03 15.46
CA LEU A 133 -12.15 -5.32 14.35
C LEU A 133 -11.80 -5.89 12.96
N THR A 134 -10.66 -6.56 12.83
CA THR A 134 -10.11 -7.03 11.55
C THR A 134 -10.12 -8.54 11.37
N ALA A 135 -10.61 -9.30 12.36
CA ALA A 135 -10.60 -10.76 12.41
C ALA A 135 -11.16 -11.45 11.14
N GLU A 136 -12.19 -10.88 10.52
CA GLU A 136 -12.81 -11.48 9.33
C GLU A 136 -12.06 -11.13 8.03
N ARG A 137 -11.65 -9.87 7.85
CA ARG A 137 -11.13 -9.31 6.58
C ARG A 137 -10.68 -7.85 6.73
N GLY A 138 -9.65 -7.59 7.52
CA GLY A 138 -9.12 -6.23 7.69
C GLY A 138 -7.60 -6.14 7.71
N LEU A 139 -7.11 -4.90 7.64
CA LEU A 139 -5.70 -4.56 7.74
C LEU A 139 -5.47 -3.68 8.96
N ILE A 140 -4.32 -3.86 9.61
CA ILE A 140 -3.88 -3.03 10.74
C ILE A 140 -2.65 -2.25 10.30
N TYR A 141 -2.65 -0.95 10.58
CA TYR A 141 -1.45 -0.11 10.53
C TYR A 141 -1.22 0.54 11.89
N ILE A 142 0.03 0.70 12.26
CA ILE A 142 0.44 1.50 13.40
C ILE A 142 0.92 2.86 12.87
N VAL A 143 0.45 3.96 13.43
CA VAL A 143 1.02 5.29 13.16
C VAL A 143 2.18 5.52 14.12
N SER A 144 3.39 5.51 13.57
CA SER A 144 4.66 5.73 14.25
C SER A 144 5.10 7.19 14.14
N ASP A 145 5.57 7.75 15.25
CA ASP A 145 6.10 9.11 15.29
C ASP A 145 7.28 9.35 14.34
N LEU A 146 8.10 8.33 14.07
CA LEU A 146 9.26 8.42 13.18
C LEU A 146 8.98 7.89 11.76
N HIS A 147 8.10 6.89 11.62
CA HIS A 147 7.96 6.15 10.36
C HIS A 147 6.61 6.35 9.66
N GLY A 148 5.63 6.95 10.32
CA GLY A 148 4.27 7.10 9.81
C GLY A 148 3.53 5.78 9.85
N PHE A 149 2.75 5.46 8.84
CA PHE A 149 2.05 4.17 8.78
C PHE A 149 3.03 3.01 8.60
N VAL A 150 3.01 2.06 9.53
CA VAL A 150 3.80 0.83 9.51
C VAL A 150 2.91 -0.38 9.74
N GLU A 151 3.20 -1.49 9.07
CA GLU A 151 2.55 -2.77 9.35
C GLU A 151 3.06 -3.34 10.68
N PRO A 152 2.23 -4.07 11.46
CA PRO A 152 2.65 -4.67 12.72
C PRO A 152 3.88 -5.60 12.60
N ASN A 153 4.06 -6.26 11.45
CA ASN A 153 5.19 -7.16 11.19
C ASN A 153 6.46 -6.43 10.69
N ARG A 154 6.39 -5.11 10.44
CA ARG A 154 7.54 -4.37 9.91
C ARG A 154 8.64 -4.34 10.95
N MET A 155 9.82 -4.85 10.58
CA MET A 155 11.00 -4.81 11.44
C MET A 155 11.50 -3.36 11.62
N LEU A 156 11.54 -2.88 12.86
CA LEU A 156 11.98 -1.54 13.24
C LEU A 156 13.11 -1.63 14.28
N LEU A 157 14.06 -0.72 14.19
CA LEU A 157 15.07 -0.51 15.23
C LEU A 157 14.46 0.30 16.38
N TYR A 158 14.99 0.13 17.61
CA TYR A 158 14.64 1.03 18.70
C TYR A 158 14.94 2.49 18.33
N TYR A 159 13.98 3.38 18.61
CA TYR A 159 14.12 4.81 18.47
C TYR A 159 13.35 5.54 19.59
N ASP A 160 13.80 6.74 19.93
CA ASP A 160 13.10 7.65 20.84
C ASP A 160 12.87 8.96 20.09
N VAL A 161 11.68 9.05 19.50
CA VAL A 161 11.16 10.19 18.74
C VAL A 161 9.70 10.32 19.12
N ARG A 162 9.27 11.54 19.37
CA ARG A 162 7.90 11.90 19.69
C ARG A 162 7.31 12.77 18.58
N LEU A 163 6.00 12.72 18.40
CA LEU A 163 5.32 13.62 17.48
C LEU A 163 5.62 15.09 17.83
N GLY A 164 6.07 15.86 16.84
CA GLY A 164 6.50 17.26 17.01
C GLY A 164 8.02 17.44 17.14
N ASP A 165 8.77 16.36 17.36
CA ASP A 165 10.24 16.41 17.25
C ASP A 165 10.67 16.69 15.80
N GLU A 166 11.85 17.27 15.60
CA GLU A 166 12.40 17.58 14.27
C GLU A 166 12.47 16.35 13.34
N ARG A 167 12.71 15.18 13.91
CA ARG A 167 12.79 13.90 13.18
C ARG A 167 11.44 13.21 13.02
N SER A 168 10.39 13.72 13.63
CA SER A 168 9.07 13.11 13.55
C SER A 168 8.46 13.27 12.16
N VAL A 169 7.51 12.39 11.83
CA VAL A 169 6.81 12.43 10.55
C VAL A 169 5.99 13.71 10.43
N SER A 170 6.06 14.31 9.24
CA SER A 170 5.26 15.49 8.92
C SER A 170 3.86 15.12 8.43
N ALA A 171 2.94 16.08 8.48
CA ALA A 171 1.61 15.93 7.91
C ALA A 171 1.63 15.62 6.39
N SER A 172 2.60 16.15 5.65
CA SER A 172 2.75 15.82 4.23
C SER A 172 3.18 14.37 4.04
N THR A 173 4.11 13.87 4.87
CA THR A 173 4.51 12.45 4.84
C THR A 173 3.34 11.53 5.12
N ILE A 174 2.53 11.82 6.14
CA ILE A 174 1.33 11.02 6.44
C ILE A 174 0.34 11.06 5.26
N ARG A 175 0.09 12.23 4.66
CA ARG A 175 -0.80 12.35 3.50
C ARG A 175 -0.32 11.53 2.30
N ASP A 176 0.97 11.58 1.99
CA ASP A 176 1.55 10.84 0.87
C ASP A 176 1.51 9.33 1.12
N GLN A 177 1.80 8.90 2.35
CA GLN A 177 1.67 7.50 2.74
C GLN A 177 0.23 7.01 2.71
N ALA A 178 -0.74 7.81 3.18
CA ALA A 178 -2.16 7.49 3.14
C ALA A 178 -2.64 7.24 1.70
N ARG A 179 -2.27 8.12 0.76
CA ARG A 179 -2.54 7.94 -0.68
C ARG A 179 -1.89 6.69 -1.26
N ARG A 180 -0.63 6.41 -0.88
CA ARG A 180 0.09 5.21 -1.34
C ARG A 180 -0.57 3.92 -0.84
N LEU A 181 -1.01 3.91 0.41
CA LEU A 181 -1.77 2.79 0.98
C LEU A 181 -3.22 2.76 0.46
N ALA A 182 -3.66 3.82 -0.21
CA ALA A 182 -5.00 4.07 -0.72
C ALA A 182 -6.05 4.07 0.41
N LEU A 183 -5.71 4.71 1.55
CA LEU A 183 -6.65 4.91 2.66
C LEU A 183 -7.85 5.78 2.25
N ASP A 184 -7.71 6.57 1.19
CA ASP A 184 -8.76 7.32 0.49
C ASP A 184 -9.77 6.45 -0.27
N ASP A 185 -9.47 5.16 -0.46
CA ASP A 185 -10.36 4.14 -1.05
C ASP A 185 -10.55 2.95 -0.08
N ALA A 186 -10.76 3.27 1.21
CA ALA A 186 -10.97 2.30 2.29
C ALA A 186 -11.92 2.85 3.36
N ASP A 187 -12.59 1.95 4.07
CA ASP A 187 -13.21 2.24 5.36
C ASP A 187 -12.11 2.27 6.42
N VAL A 188 -11.94 3.41 7.09
CA VAL A 188 -10.83 3.63 8.01
C VAL A 188 -11.35 3.94 9.41
N ILE A 189 -10.91 3.14 10.38
CA ILE A 189 -11.11 3.39 11.82
C ILE A 189 -9.76 3.75 12.43
N VAL A 190 -9.72 4.78 13.27
CA VAL A 190 -8.51 5.22 13.98
C VAL A 190 -8.72 5.11 15.48
N LEU A 191 -7.81 4.40 16.16
CA LEU A 191 -7.83 4.21 17.59
C LEU A 191 -6.51 4.74 18.19
N GLY A 192 -6.58 5.66 19.14
CA GLY A 192 -5.39 6.09 19.86
C GLY A 192 -5.44 7.51 20.36
N GLU A 193 -4.26 8.13 20.44
CA GLU A 193 -4.10 9.45 21.06
C GLU A 193 -4.58 10.57 20.14
N ARG A 194 -5.03 11.67 20.76
CA ARG A 194 -5.64 12.79 20.03
C ARG A 194 -4.74 13.36 18.94
N ALA A 195 -3.45 13.54 19.23
CA ALA A 195 -2.50 14.12 18.28
C ALA A 195 -2.34 13.25 17.02
N HIS A 196 -2.30 11.92 17.19
CA HIS A 196 -2.30 10.97 16.07
C HIS A 196 -3.62 11.00 15.28
N ILE A 197 -4.75 11.07 15.99
CA ILE A 197 -6.06 11.13 15.34
C ILE A 197 -6.19 12.41 14.51
N ASP A 198 -5.81 13.56 15.05
CA ASP A 198 -5.84 14.84 14.32
C ASP A 198 -4.92 14.78 13.07
N LEU A 199 -3.73 14.19 13.20
CA LEU A 199 -2.80 13.99 12.10
C LEU A 199 -3.36 13.09 11.00
N ILE A 200 -3.98 11.97 11.37
CA ILE A 200 -4.56 11.00 10.42
C ILE A 200 -5.81 11.57 9.76
N THR A 201 -6.72 12.17 10.52
CA THR A 201 -7.97 12.75 9.98
C THR A 201 -7.70 13.93 9.05
N ALA A 202 -6.60 14.67 9.24
CA ALA A 202 -6.15 15.67 8.27
C ALA A 202 -5.66 15.06 6.94
N ALA A 203 -5.22 13.80 6.93
CA ALA A 203 -4.79 13.06 5.74
C ALA A 203 -5.90 12.19 5.13
N VAL A 204 -6.82 11.71 5.95
CA VAL A 204 -7.93 10.81 5.62
C VAL A 204 -9.21 11.39 6.27
N PRO A 205 -9.86 12.39 5.64
CA PRO A 205 -10.95 13.15 6.26
C PRO A 205 -12.15 12.31 6.70
N HIS A 206 -12.42 11.20 6.00
CA HIS A 206 -13.52 10.29 6.31
C HIS A 206 -13.21 9.26 7.40
N ALA A 207 -11.99 9.25 7.95
CA ALA A 207 -11.64 8.30 9.00
C ALA A 207 -12.56 8.45 10.23
N LEU A 208 -13.04 7.32 10.75
CA LEU A 208 -13.84 7.27 11.98
C LEU A 208 -12.90 7.15 13.18
N ALA A 209 -13.04 8.05 14.16
CA ALA A 209 -12.29 8.01 15.41
C ALA A 209 -13.24 7.82 16.61
N PRO A 210 -13.77 6.60 16.84
CA PRO A 210 -14.92 6.38 17.72
C PRO A 210 -14.63 6.70 19.20
N LEU A 211 -13.35 6.67 19.59
CA LEU A 211 -12.93 6.92 20.98
C LEU A 211 -12.81 8.41 21.33
N THR A 212 -12.83 9.32 20.35
CA THR A 212 -12.67 10.77 20.60
C THR A 212 -13.89 11.44 21.22
N ASN A 213 -15.08 10.89 20.99
CA ASN A 213 -16.35 11.57 21.30
C ASN A 213 -17.16 10.87 22.41
N SER A 214 -16.57 9.92 23.14
CA SER A 214 -17.32 9.22 24.19
C SER A 214 -16.75 9.51 25.59
N VAL A 215 -17.65 9.85 26.52
CA VAL A 215 -17.42 9.84 27.99
C VAL A 215 -16.91 8.46 28.48
N VAL A 216 -17.09 7.46 27.60
CA VAL A 216 -16.79 6.04 27.70
C VAL A 216 -15.39 5.69 27.15
N GLY A 217 -14.74 6.62 26.41
CA GLY A 217 -13.50 6.40 25.65
C GLY A 217 -12.27 6.09 26.50
N HIS A 218 -12.36 6.34 27.81
CA HIS A 218 -11.34 5.93 28.79
C HIS A 218 -11.63 4.56 29.44
N ARG A 219 -12.88 4.06 29.40
CA ARG A 219 -13.30 2.80 30.05
C ARG A 219 -13.49 1.62 29.09
N PHE A 220 -13.75 1.86 27.81
CA PHE A 220 -13.82 0.81 26.78
C PHE A 220 -12.42 0.44 26.29
N GLN A 221 -11.66 -0.18 27.18
CA GLN A 221 -10.32 -0.70 26.93
C GLN A 221 -10.40 -2.05 26.20
N GLY A 222 -10.46 -2.07 24.86
CA GLY A 222 -10.17 -3.22 23.97
C GLY A 222 -10.96 -4.54 24.15
N ARG A 223 -11.62 -4.74 25.29
CA ARG A 223 -12.25 -5.97 25.74
C ARG A 223 -13.67 -6.12 25.21
N ALA A 224 -14.38 -4.99 25.09
CA ALA A 224 -15.75 -4.97 24.59
C ALA A 224 -15.87 -5.37 23.11
N VAL A 225 -14.88 -5.04 22.26
CA VAL A 225 -14.91 -5.40 20.84
C VAL A 225 -14.58 -6.89 20.61
N GLY A 226 -13.87 -7.52 21.56
CA GLY A 226 -13.59 -8.96 21.51
C GLY A 226 -14.67 -9.85 22.15
N GLU A 227 -15.59 -9.26 22.92
CA GLU A 227 -16.66 -9.98 23.64
C GLU A 227 -18.05 -9.73 23.05
N ASP A 228 -18.26 -8.64 22.29
CA ASP A 228 -19.53 -8.27 21.64
C ASP A 228 -19.26 -7.72 20.22
N ASP A 229 -19.96 -8.29 19.22
CA ASP A 229 -19.79 -7.93 17.81
C ASP A 229 -20.55 -6.64 17.42
N GLU A 230 -21.56 -6.23 18.21
CA GLU A 230 -22.42 -5.10 17.86
C GLU A 230 -21.67 -3.75 17.75
N PRO A 231 -20.73 -3.41 18.65
CA PRO A 231 -19.88 -2.23 18.48
C PRO A 231 -19.04 -2.27 17.20
N ALA A 232 -18.50 -3.44 16.84
CA ALA A 232 -17.68 -3.60 15.64
C ALA A 232 -18.50 -3.34 14.37
N LYS A 233 -19.70 -3.93 14.28
CA LYS A 233 -20.62 -3.72 13.16
C LYS A 233 -21.02 -2.26 13.03
N SER A 234 -21.43 -1.63 14.13
CA SER A 234 -21.82 -0.22 14.15
C SER A 234 -20.69 0.72 13.73
N TRP A 235 -19.45 0.45 14.18
CA TRP A 235 -18.30 1.27 13.78
C TRP A 235 -17.97 1.11 12.30
N TRP A 236 -18.03 -0.11 11.76
CA TRP A 236 -17.82 -0.33 10.33
C TRP A 236 -18.91 0.29 9.46
N GLU A 237 -20.17 0.25 9.91
CA GLU A 237 -21.28 0.95 9.22
C GLU A 237 -21.04 2.47 9.19
N GLN A 238 -20.67 3.07 10.32
CA GLN A 238 -20.36 4.50 10.41
C GLN A 238 -19.13 4.88 9.56
N ALA A 239 -18.08 4.05 9.54
CA ALA A 239 -16.92 4.28 8.68
C ALA A 239 -17.32 4.24 7.20
N GLY A 240 -18.17 3.29 6.82
CA GLY A 240 -18.79 3.18 5.50
C GLY A 240 -19.55 4.44 5.10
N GLN A 241 -20.40 4.95 5.99
CA GLN A 241 -21.17 6.17 5.76
C GLN A 241 -20.26 7.40 5.59
N ARG A 242 -19.28 7.59 6.48
CA ARG A 242 -18.34 8.72 6.41
C ARG A 242 -17.57 8.74 5.10
N PHE A 243 -17.18 7.56 4.59
CA PHE A 243 -16.55 7.47 3.29
C PHE A 243 -17.46 8.00 2.18
N GLU A 244 -18.72 7.56 2.12
CA GLU A 244 -19.63 8.01 1.06
C GLU A 244 -19.92 9.52 1.14
N GLU A 245 -19.93 10.10 2.34
CA GLU A 245 -20.08 11.55 2.55
C GLU A 245 -18.90 12.39 2.02
N HIS A 246 -17.69 11.84 2.08
CA HIS A 246 -16.45 12.53 1.65
C HIS A 246 -16.00 12.16 0.25
N ARG A 247 -16.62 11.13 -0.33
CA ARG A 247 -16.34 10.73 -1.69
C ARG A 247 -16.81 11.83 -2.62
N GLU A 248 -15.87 12.46 -3.35
CA GLU A 248 -16.25 13.35 -4.43
C GLU A 248 -17.15 12.60 -5.42
N PRO A 249 -18.32 13.15 -5.78
CA PRO A 249 -19.14 12.54 -6.82
C PRO A 249 -18.29 12.44 -8.09
N PRO A 250 -18.41 11.34 -8.86
CA PRO A 250 -17.69 11.24 -10.12
C PRO A 250 -18.01 12.48 -10.96
N PRO A 251 -17.02 13.08 -11.64
CA PRO A 251 -17.25 14.26 -12.46
C PRO A 251 -18.43 13.97 -13.38
N ALA A 252 -19.44 14.84 -13.35
CA ALA A 252 -20.63 14.68 -14.17
C ALA A 252 -20.18 14.39 -15.60
N THR A 253 -20.60 13.24 -16.15
CA THR A 253 -20.29 12.88 -17.52
C THR A 253 -20.67 14.08 -18.38
N PRO A 254 -19.75 14.67 -19.17
CA PRO A 254 -20.11 15.78 -20.04
C PRO A 254 -21.27 15.29 -20.89
N ARG A 255 -22.44 15.92 -20.72
CA ARG A 255 -23.60 15.67 -21.58
C ARG A 255 -23.08 15.79 -23.00
N ALA A 256 -23.23 14.73 -23.78
CA ALA A 256 -22.93 14.77 -25.20
C ALA A 256 -23.67 15.98 -25.78
N GLY A 257 -22.94 17.06 -26.05
CA GLY A 257 -23.47 18.19 -26.76
C GLY A 257 -23.95 17.69 -28.12
N PRO A 258 -24.98 18.32 -28.72
CA PRO A 258 -25.43 17.96 -30.05
C PRO A 258 -24.22 17.99 -30.99
N ASN A 259 -24.02 16.87 -31.68
CA ASN A 259 -22.97 16.63 -32.67
C ASN A 259 -22.96 17.78 -33.68
N LEU A 260 -22.05 18.74 -33.51
CA LEU A 260 -21.79 19.83 -34.43
C LEU A 260 -20.34 19.75 -34.90
N ASP A 261 -19.93 18.66 -35.57
CA ASP A 261 -18.69 18.68 -36.37
C ASP A 261 -18.52 17.48 -37.33
N GLY A 262 -19.62 16.91 -37.83
CA GLY A 262 -19.57 15.92 -38.93
C GLY A 262 -19.23 16.53 -40.30
N ASP A 263 -19.51 17.82 -40.50
CA ASP A 263 -19.50 18.46 -41.83
C ASP A 263 -18.22 19.24 -42.16
N ARG A 264 -17.31 19.43 -41.19
CA ARG A 264 -16.13 20.28 -41.37
C ARG A 264 -14.88 19.52 -41.84
N ILE A 265 -14.77 18.23 -41.52
CA ILE A 265 -13.61 17.40 -41.88
C ILE A 265 -13.66 16.96 -43.36
N ALA A 266 -14.84 16.90 -43.97
CA ALA A 266 -14.99 16.53 -45.38
C ALA A 266 -14.54 17.60 -46.40
N ARG A 267 -14.38 18.87 -46.00
CA ARG A 267 -14.01 19.97 -46.93
C ARG A 267 -12.53 20.29 -47.00
N THR A 268 -11.70 19.80 -46.08
CA THR A 268 -10.25 20.12 -46.06
C THR A 268 -9.40 19.07 -46.78
N ALA A 269 -9.96 17.90 -47.13
CA ALA A 269 -9.23 16.82 -47.79
C ALA A 269 -9.16 16.96 -49.34
N ALA A 270 -9.87 17.92 -49.94
CA ALA A 270 -9.95 18.06 -51.40
C ALA A 270 -8.97 19.09 -52.02
N ALA A 271 -8.13 19.77 -51.23
CA ALA A 271 -7.31 20.90 -51.71
C ALA A 271 -5.78 20.70 -51.62
N ARG A 272 -5.28 19.47 -51.45
CA ARG A 272 -3.83 19.18 -51.42
C ARG A 272 -3.48 17.95 -52.24
N ALA A 273 -3.80 18.00 -53.52
CA ALA A 273 -3.20 17.12 -54.51
C ALA A 273 -2.85 18.01 -55.71
N GLU A 274 -1.62 18.50 -55.76
CA GLU A 274 -0.85 18.90 -56.95
C GLU A 274 0.36 19.74 -56.51
N ASP A 275 1.52 19.08 -56.35
CA ASP A 275 2.78 19.54 -56.96
C ASP A 275 3.88 18.46 -56.80
N PRO A 276 4.54 17.97 -57.87
CA PRO A 276 5.58 16.95 -57.79
C PRO A 276 6.94 17.49 -58.24
N HIS A 277 7.95 17.63 -57.36
CA HIS A 277 9.40 17.62 -57.72
C HIS A 277 10.34 17.74 -56.50
N PRO A 278 11.66 17.46 -56.61
CA PRO A 278 12.23 16.12 -56.71
C PRO A 278 13.23 15.82 -55.56
N ARG A 279 13.61 14.55 -55.46
CA ARG A 279 14.58 14.02 -54.49
C ARG A 279 16.00 14.56 -54.72
N SER A 280 16.74 14.78 -53.64
CA SER A 280 18.19 14.54 -53.61
C SER A 280 18.70 14.18 -52.19
N PRO A 281 19.83 13.47 -52.08
CA PRO A 281 20.10 12.56 -50.96
C PRO A 281 21.29 13.00 -50.08
N LEU A 282 21.57 12.16 -49.07
CA LEU A 282 22.81 12.04 -48.27
C LEU A 282 22.96 12.94 -47.04
N ARG A 283 22.93 12.34 -45.85
CA ARG A 283 24.15 11.97 -45.10
C ARG A 283 23.79 11.24 -43.79
N ARG A 284 24.39 10.07 -43.57
CA ARG A 284 24.51 9.44 -42.25
C ARG A 284 25.74 10.02 -41.55
N PRO A 285 25.72 10.23 -40.23
CA PRO A 285 26.92 10.12 -39.42
C PRO A 285 26.96 8.76 -38.73
N GLU A 286 28.06 8.05 -38.98
CA GLU A 286 28.58 7.00 -38.12
C GLU A 286 28.99 7.59 -36.78
N THR A 287 28.59 6.97 -35.67
CA THR A 287 29.34 7.04 -34.41
C THR A 287 29.30 5.67 -33.75
N ALA A 288 30.49 5.10 -33.63
CA ALA A 288 30.78 3.85 -32.96
C ALA A 288 30.56 4.01 -31.44
N ALA A 289 29.86 3.03 -30.85
CA ALA A 289 29.81 2.84 -29.40
C ALA A 289 30.47 1.49 -29.07
N THR A 290 31.64 1.57 -28.45
CA THR A 290 32.37 0.45 -27.85
C THR A 290 31.57 -0.13 -26.67
N PRO A 291 31.31 -1.44 -26.60
CA PRO A 291 30.68 -2.04 -25.44
C PRO A 291 31.69 -2.21 -24.29
N LEU A 292 31.36 -1.64 -23.13
CA LEU A 292 32.04 -1.90 -21.86
C LEU A 292 31.78 -3.35 -21.42
N GLN A 293 32.86 -4.10 -21.26
CA GLN A 293 32.86 -5.46 -20.73
C GLN A 293 32.72 -5.41 -19.18
N PRO A 294 31.85 -6.22 -18.55
CA PRO A 294 31.78 -6.30 -17.10
C PRO A 294 32.99 -7.05 -16.51
N PRO A 295 33.44 -6.71 -15.29
CA PRO A 295 34.58 -7.37 -14.66
C PRO A 295 34.25 -8.82 -14.28
N ARG A 296 35.25 -9.70 -14.44
CA ARG A 296 35.21 -11.10 -14.00
C ARG A 296 35.29 -11.17 -12.47
N PRO A 297 34.60 -12.14 -11.82
CA PRO A 297 34.80 -12.42 -10.41
C PRO A 297 36.11 -13.19 -10.22
N ASP A 298 37.01 -12.63 -9.41
CA ASP A 298 38.23 -13.32 -8.99
C ASP A 298 37.90 -14.48 -8.05
N LEU A 299 38.40 -15.64 -8.47
CA LEU A 299 38.57 -16.86 -7.68
C LEU A 299 39.63 -16.61 -6.61
N LEU A 300 39.26 -16.72 -5.34
CA LEU A 300 40.21 -17.11 -4.30
C LEU A 300 39.69 -18.33 -3.55
N SER A 301 40.24 -19.47 -3.94
CA SER A 301 40.30 -20.70 -3.16
C SER A 301 41.57 -20.71 -2.32
N SER A 302 41.47 -21.02 -1.03
CA SER A 302 42.38 -21.90 -0.27
C SER A 302 41.93 -21.90 1.21
N THR A 303 41.31 -22.97 1.69
CA THR A 303 41.94 -24.09 2.42
C THR A 303 42.84 -23.68 3.59
N SER A 304 42.42 -23.99 4.82
CA SER A 304 43.11 -25.03 5.63
C SER A 304 42.41 -25.33 6.96
N ASN A 305 42.42 -26.62 7.27
CA ASN A 305 41.99 -27.31 8.48
C ASN A 305 42.66 -26.82 9.77
N ARG A 306 41.97 -26.96 10.91
CA ARG A 306 42.56 -27.63 12.08
C ARG A 306 41.55 -28.19 13.07
N THR A 307 41.76 -29.47 13.35
CA THR A 307 41.15 -30.38 14.32
C THR A 307 41.69 -30.14 15.73
N ALA A 308 40.85 -30.23 16.78
CA ALA A 308 41.14 -30.75 18.14
C ALA A 308 39.86 -30.59 19.01
N ALA A 309 39.13 -31.65 19.34
CA ALA A 309 39.35 -32.58 20.46
C ALA A 309 38.96 -32.03 21.85
N SER A 310 37.88 -32.61 22.40
CA SER A 310 37.70 -33.07 23.79
C SER A 310 37.91 -32.07 24.94
N ARG A 311 36.84 -31.85 25.72
CA ARG A 311 36.80 -32.25 27.14
C ARG A 311 35.39 -32.19 27.74
N SER A 312 35.16 -33.14 28.63
CA SER A 312 33.94 -33.50 29.31
C SER A 312 33.94 -33.01 30.77
N ARG A 313 32.72 -32.95 31.34
CA ARG A 313 32.31 -32.93 32.77
C ARG A 313 32.27 -31.58 33.51
N PRO A 314 31.56 -31.48 34.65
CA PRO A 314 30.26 -32.07 35.04
C PRO A 314 29.27 -31.05 35.66
N ARG A 315 28.01 -31.47 35.85
CA ARG A 315 26.99 -30.84 36.72
C ARG A 315 27.41 -30.87 38.21
N PRO A 316 26.90 -29.93 39.01
CA PRO A 316 26.48 -30.21 40.38
C PRO A 316 25.01 -29.87 40.67
N ALA A 317 24.46 -30.64 41.62
CA ALA A 317 23.15 -30.59 42.30
C ALA A 317 21.89 -30.87 41.45
#